data_AF-A0A3A4PFT2-F1
#
_entry.id   AF-A0A3A4PFT2-F1
#
_cell.length_a   1.000
_cell.length_b   1.000
_cell.length_c   1.000
_cell.angle_alpha   90.00
_cell.angle_beta   90.00
_cell.angle_gamma   90.00
#
_symmetry.space_group_name_H-M   'P 1'
#
loop_
_entity.id
_entity.type
_entity.pdbx_description
1 polymer ?
#
loop_
_entity_poly.entity_id
_entity_poly.type
_entity_poly.pdbx_seq_one_letter_code
_entity_poly.pdbx_strand_id
1 'polypeptide(L)'
;MVSLVLGGAGYVLAPSLQDSARTDYEAASRKVEAAQRLLYQYNANLARIEALTADLGPSVPDLAQASERARDEDFAGLYQDEVDTTVEVLEIDRSRRPTGAIESQIRDGVKARASLIADNDKLLADALAAVGEALRLSPSHAAANRVKGSILTFQGQAMARKSAGVRRRALAARDRVGSAVASIAADQPRTTLVSTSGIQEQIASMEAESAERQAASAQVKQTLADLDANIARLEGELAAAQAEADAARAVMDAMSRSGMDLSRPDGFVTFERDYSAAAAKYRSALGRVHAINHGTLPKATIDASGDYLRGAYVENGRTDNFTVAPGLAHYRAERDRVAGAVASATDAVTRYQERIGRLKDTLATYQQQQSAAAAGIREAQATGAAAVEDLIRDSDDARRLEDEAISRFSQAADAWRAAEVAADNAVRSAAEAARLVSPTAEDVSAASILKDDSWIGAHLSTERAGAKTAAAWVHFQQYQNETGLAEALASAANALGLGDDVAQPRRDLAEAARTAGVQAADSAIEAIQNVHGKLGKNWTVVAQYAGAVYLKVVFGERQYLKDVVANYRNAIAGRETTPAAATFKERLAKVEKMQ
;
A
#
# COMPACT_ATOMS: atom_id res chain seq x y z
N MET A 1 -13.04 -17.51 -62.67
CA MET A 1 -14.24 -16.87 -62.11
C MET A 1 -14.20 -15.41 -62.51
N VAL A 2 -15.07 -15.02 -63.44
CA VAL A 2 -15.11 -13.69 -64.05
C VAL A 2 -16.02 -12.81 -63.20
N SER A 3 -15.46 -11.83 -62.50
CA SER A 3 -16.22 -10.76 -61.84
C SER A 3 -16.73 -9.79 -62.89
N LEU A 4 -18.02 -9.90 -63.23
CA LEU A 4 -18.70 -8.91 -64.06
C LEU A 4 -19.06 -7.71 -63.16
N VAL A 5 -18.34 -6.62 -63.34
CA VAL A 5 -18.69 -5.30 -62.83
C VAL A 5 -19.89 -4.81 -63.63
N LEU A 6 -21.10 -4.98 -63.09
CA LEU A 6 -22.32 -4.34 -63.62
C LEU A 6 -22.34 -2.87 -63.18
N GLY A 7 -21.50 -2.07 -63.83
CA GLY A 7 -21.60 -0.62 -63.88
C GLY A 7 -22.40 -0.19 -65.10
N GLY A 8 -23.10 0.94 -64.96
CA GLY A 8 -23.98 1.65 -65.91
C GLY A 8 -23.90 1.33 -67.41
N ALA A 9 -25.08 1.34 -68.04
CA ALA A 9 -25.39 1.15 -69.48
C ALA A 9 -25.89 -0.25 -69.91
N GLY A 10 -26.80 -0.85 -69.13
CA GLY A 10 -27.57 -2.02 -69.54
C GLY A 10 -29.08 -1.82 -69.42
N TYR A 11 -29.69 -1.01 -70.29
CA TYR A 11 -31.15 -1.03 -70.48
C TYR A 11 -31.51 -1.64 -71.84
N VAL A 12 -31.07 -2.88 -72.05
CA VAL A 12 -31.87 -3.96 -72.68
C VAL A 12 -31.47 -5.28 -72.00
N LEU A 13 -31.66 -5.37 -70.68
CA LEU A 13 -31.75 -6.66 -70.01
C LEU A 13 -33.20 -7.13 -70.09
N ALA A 14 -33.40 -8.44 -70.25
CA ALA A 14 -34.74 -9.03 -70.28
C ALA A 14 -35.56 -8.56 -69.06
N PRO A 15 -36.82 -8.13 -69.23
CA PRO A 15 -37.68 -7.62 -68.15
C PRO A 15 -37.70 -8.51 -66.90
N SER A 16 -37.57 -9.83 -67.07
CA SER A 16 -37.52 -10.81 -65.99
C SER A 16 -36.32 -10.66 -65.03
N LEU A 17 -35.17 -10.16 -65.49
CA LEU A 17 -34.01 -9.90 -64.63
C LEU A 17 -34.18 -8.62 -63.82
N GLN A 18 -34.93 -7.64 -64.34
CA GLN A 18 -35.27 -6.41 -63.62
C GLN A 18 -36.28 -6.68 -62.51
N ASP A 19 -37.25 -7.56 -62.76
CA ASP A 19 -38.25 -7.97 -61.77
C ASP A 19 -37.64 -8.74 -60.58
N SER A 20 -36.67 -9.63 -60.83
CA SER A 20 -35.97 -10.37 -59.76
C SER A 20 -35.14 -9.44 -58.89
N ALA A 21 -34.32 -8.56 -59.50
CA ALA A 21 -33.46 -7.64 -58.76
C ALA A 21 -34.27 -6.64 -57.93
N ARG A 22 -35.41 -6.19 -58.46
CA ARG A 22 -36.36 -5.35 -57.72
C ARG A 22 -36.98 -6.08 -56.54
N THR A 23 -37.41 -7.33 -56.74
CA THR A 23 -37.99 -8.16 -55.67
C THR A 23 -36.99 -8.38 -54.53
N ASP A 24 -35.73 -8.68 -54.87
CA ASP A 24 -34.66 -8.86 -53.88
C ASP A 24 -34.35 -7.55 -53.13
N TYR A 25 -34.36 -6.41 -53.82
CA TYR A 25 -34.18 -5.09 -53.20
C TYR A 25 -35.32 -4.74 -52.24
N GLU A 26 -36.58 -4.98 -52.62
CA GLU A 26 -37.74 -4.76 -51.76
C GLU A 26 -37.72 -5.71 -50.53
N ALA A 27 -37.31 -6.96 -50.73
CA ALA A 27 -37.12 -7.91 -49.64
C ALA A 27 -35.99 -7.47 -48.68
N ALA A 28 -34.87 -6.97 -49.22
CA ALA A 28 -33.79 -6.40 -48.43
C ALA A 28 -34.26 -5.17 -47.64
N SER A 29 -35.06 -4.28 -48.24
CA SER A 29 -35.61 -3.10 -47.58
C SER A 29 -36.46 -3.47 -46.36
N ARG A 30 -37.34 -4.48 -46.47
CA ARG A 30 -38.13 -4.98 -45.32
C ARG A 30 -37.24 -5.50 -44.18
N LYS A 31 -36.11 -6.14 -44.50
CA LYS A 31 -35.14 -6.61 -43.50
C LYS A 31 -34.40 -5.44 -42.83
N VAL A 32 -34.09 -4.38 -43.57
CA VAL A 32 -33.54 -3.14 -43.01
C VAL A 32 -34.52 -2.46 -42.05
N GLU A 33 -35.81 -2.37 -42.41
CA GLU A 33 -36.84 -1.81 -41.52
C GLU A 33 -37.01 -2.63 -40.23
N ALA A 34 -36.90 -3.96 -40.31
CA ALA A 34 -36.90 -4.81 -39.13
C ALA A 34 -35.69 -4.52 -38.22
N ALA A 35 -34.49 -4.41 -38.79
CA ALA A 35 -33.28 -4.06 -38.05
C ALA A 35 -33.36 -2.66 -37.41
N GLN A 36 -33.93 -1.68 -38.10
CA GLN A 36 -34.13 -0.33 -37.56
C GLN A 36 -35.08 -0.33 -36.37
N ARG A 37 -36.17 -1.11 -36.42
CA ARG A 37 -37.09 -1.25 -35.26
C ARG A 37 -36.39 -1.81 -34.02
N LEU A 38 -35.56 -2.84 -34.20
CA LEU A 38 -34.75 -3.40 -33.12
C LEU A 38 -33.75 -2.37 -32.57
N LEU A 39 -33.15 -1.56 -33.44
CA LEU A 39 -32.23 -0.49 -33.05
C LEU A 39 -32.92 0.63 -32.26
N TYR A 40 -34.15 1.01 -32.65
CA TYR A 40 -34.95 1.97 -31.89
C TYR A 40 -35.31 1.43 -30.51
N GLN A 41 -35.66 0.15 -30.41
CA GLN A 41 -35.92 -0.51 -29.13
C GLN A 41 -34.66 -0.54 -28.23
N TYR A 42 -33.49 -0.84 -28.82
CA TYR A 42 -32.21 -0.76 -28.11
C TYR A 42 -31.97 0.64 -27.51
N ASN A 43 -32.19 1.70 -28.30
CA ASN A 43 -32.01 3.08 -27.84
C ASN A 43 -33.00 3.46 -26.73
N ALA A 44 -34.27 3.02 -26.85
CA ALA A 44 -35.27 3.24 -25.81
C ALA A 44 -34.88 2.54 -24.49
N ASN A 45 -34.37 1.31 -24.58
CA ASN A 45 -33.86 0.58 -23.41
C ASN A 45 -32.61 1.25 -22.82
N LEU A 46 -31.72 1.82 -23.64
CA LEU A 46 -30.55 2.55 -23.15
C LEU A 46 -30.95 3.77 -22.34
N ALA A 47 -31.90 4.57 -22.83
CA ALA A 47 -32.44 5.71 -22.09
C ALA A 47 -33.11 5.27 -20.76
N ARG A 48 -33.79 4.12 -20.75
CA ARG A 48 -34.36 3.55 -19.53
C ARG A 48 -33.29 3.09 -18.54
N ILE A 49 -32.19 2.50 -19.01
CA ILE A 49 -31.04 2.13 -18.17
C ILE A 49 -30.42 3.38 -17.54
N GLU A 50 -30.28 4.47 -18.30
CA GLU A 50 -29.76 5.75 -17.80
C GLU A 50 -30.69 6.34 -16.73
N ALA A 51 -32.00 6.35 -16.96
CA ALA A 51 -32.99 6.81 -15.97
C ALA A 51 -32.94 5.98 -14.68
N LEU A 52 -32.91 4.64 -14.78
CA LEU A 52 -32.77 3.75 -13.63
C LEU A 52 -31.46 4.01 -12.86
N THR A 53 -30.38 4.32 -13.57
CA THR A 53 -29.09 4.62 -12.95
C THR A 53 -29.12 5.97 -12.21
N ALA A 54 -29.83 6.97 -12.75
CA ALA A 54 -30.02 8.26 -12.10
C ALA A 54 -30.88 8.15 -10.83
N ASP A 55 -31.95 7.34 -10.87
CA ASP A 55 -32.89 7.16 -9.75
C ASP A 55 -32.25 6.44 -8.55
N LEU A 56 -31.28 5.57 -8.78
CA LEU A 56 -30.57 4.84 -7.72
C LEU A 56 -29.53 5.70 -6.97
N GLY A 57 -29.25 6.92 -7.46
CA GLY A 57 -28.39 7.90 -6.82
C GLY A 57 -26.89 7.52 -6.77
N PRO A 58 -26.01 8.47 -6.41
CA PRO A 58 -24.56 8.23 -6.32
C PRO A 58 -24.15 7.33 -5.14
N SER A 59 -25.09 6.97 -4.25
CA SER A 59 -24.84 6.26 -2.99
C SER A 59 -24.97 4.74 -3.06
N VAL A 60 -25.44 4.15 -4.16
CA VAL A 60 -25.43 2.67 -4.32
C VAL A 60 -24.07 2.25 -4.86
N PRO A 61 -23.28 1.45 -4.12
CA PRO A 61 -22.01 0.94 -4.63
C PRO A 61 -22.23 0.19 -5.95
N ASP A 62 -21.57 0.70 -6.99
CA ASP A 62 -21.39 0.19 -8.35
C ASP A 62 -22.42 -0.81 -8.89
N LEU A 63 -23.56 -0.27 -9.32
CA LEU A 63 -24.64 -0.97 -10.04
C LEU A 63 -24.18 -1.78 -11.26
N ALA A 64 -23.05 -1.43 -11.88
CA ALA A 64 -22.53 -2.20 -13.00
C ALA A 64 -21.88 -3.51 -12.56
N GLN A 65 -21.16 -3.52 -11.43
CA GLN A 65 -20.63 -4.77 -10.85
C GLN A 65 -21.76 -5.69 -10.39
N ALA A 66 -22.77 -5.14 -9.71
CA ALA A 66 -23.91 -5.92 -9.25
C ALA A 66 -24.73 -6.50 -10.42
N SER A 67 -24.84 -5.76 -11.54
CA SER A 67 -25.51 -6.22 -12.76
C SER A 67 -24.70 -7.26 -13.55
N GLU A 68 -23.36 -7.18 -13.53
CA GLU A 68 -22.46 -8.12 -14.22
C GLU A 68 -22.41 -9.45 -13.46
N ARG A 69 -22.32 -9.43 -12.12
CA ARG A 69 -22.36 -10.63 -11.26
C ARG A 69 -23.73 -11.33 -11.25
N ALA A 70 -24.83 -10.59 -11.46
CA ALA A 70 -26.17 -11.18 -11.56
C ALA A 70 -26.43 -11.93 -12.88
N ARG A 71 -25.56 -11.78 -13.89
CA ARG A 71 -25.66 -12.50 -15.17
C ARG A 71 -25.00 -13.89 -15.14
N ASP A 72 -24.09 -14.13 -14.20
CA ASP A 72 -23.45 -15.43 -14.03
C ASP A 72 -24.40 -16.33 -13.21
N GLU A 73 -25.29 -17.02 -13.93
CA GLU A 73 -26.25 -17.99 -13.41
C GLU A 73 -25.55 -19.27 -12.87
N ASP A 74 -24.83 -19.17 -11.76
CA ASP A 74 -24.56 -20.35 -10.88
C ASP A 74 -24.06 -20.00 -9.46
N PHE A 75 -24.15 -18.74 -9.03
CA PHE A 75 -23.53 -18.27 -7.77
C PHE A 75 -24.53 -17.85 -6.68
N ALA A 76 -25.70 -18.48 -6.63
CA ALA A 76 -26.76 -18.14 -5.66
C ALA A 76 -26.39 -18.38 -4.18
N GLY A 77 -25.33 -19.16 -3.89
CA GLY A 77 -24.91 -19.50 -2.52
C GLY A 77 -23.87 -18.58 -1.89
N LEU A 78 -23.09 -17.85 -2.68
CA LEU A 78 -22.00 -16.96 -2.19
C LEU A 78 -22.42 -15.48 -2.14
N TYR A 79 -23.58 -15.15 -2.69
CA TYR A 79 -24.14 -13.79 -2.72
C TYR A 79 -24.74 -13.34 -1.37
N GLN A 80 -24.82 -14.24 -0.38
CA GLN A 80 -25.40 -13.91 0.93
C GLN A 80 -24.38 -13.21 1.84
N ASP A 81 -23.10 -13.58 1.79
CA ASP A 81 -22.04 -12.94 2.59
C ASP A 81 -21.54 -11.60 1.98
N GLU A 82 -21.60 -11.43 0.66
CA GLU A 82 -21.09 -10.22 -0.04
C GLU A 82 -22.14 -9.09 -0.20
N VAL A 83 -23.44 -9.43 -0.24
CA VAL A 83 -24.51 -8.42 -0.10
C VAL A 83 -24.49 -7.82 1.29
N ASP A 84 -24.20 -8.63 2.31
CA ASP A 84 -23.97 -8.15 3.67
C ASP A 84 -22.78 -7.17 3.70
N THR A 85 -21.69 -7.42 2.97
CA THR A 85 -20.54 -6.48 2.89
C THR A 85 -20.85 -5.20 2.10
N THR A 86 -21.69 -5.25 1.06
CA THR A 86 -22.07 -4.06 0.27
C THR A 86 -23.07 -3.18 1.04
N VAL A 87 -23.92 -3.79 1.87
CA VAL A 87 -24.72 -3.11 2.90
C VAL A 87 -23.83 -2.60 4.04
N GLU A 88 -22.72 -3.28 4.33
CA GLU A 88 -21.72 -2.84 5.33
C GLU A 88 -20.90 -1.62 4.87
N VAL A 89 -20.61 -1.48 3.57
CA VAL A 89 -19.92 -0.28 3.02
C VAL A 89 -20.84 0.97 3.03
N LEU A 90 -22.16 0.78 3.18
CA LEU A 90 -23.11 1.84 3.51
C LEU A 90 -23.09 2.22 5.02
N GLU A 91 -22.26 1.59 5.87
CA GLU A 91 -22.13 1.90 7.31
C GLU A 91 -21.30 3.16 7.65
N ILE A 92 -21.39 4.23 6.86
CA ILE A 92 -20.89 5.55 7.32
C ILE A 92 -21.96 6.29 8.14
N ASP A 93 -23.19 5.77 8.27
CA ASP A 93 -24.20 6.33 9.18
C ASP A 93 -25.07 5.26 9.85
N ARG A 94 -24.58 4.69 10.97
CA ARG A 94 -25.27 3.66 11.77
C ARG A 94 -26.58 4.12 12.43
N SER A 95 -27.07 5.35 12.16
CA SER A 95 -28.32 5.86 12.74
C SER A 95 -29.56 5.63 11.87
N ARG A 96 -29.41 5.19 10.61
CA ARG A 96 -30.53 4.97 9.67
C ARG A 96 -30.36 3.68 8.88
N ARG A 97 -30.63 2.53 9.50
CA ARG A 97 -30.84 1.29 8.74
C ARG A 97 -31.96 1.52 7.72
N PRO A 98 -31.72 1.33 6.41
CA PRO A 98 -32.80 1.29 5.44
C PRO A 98 -33.75 0.19 5.85
N THR A 99 -35.04 0.50 6.00
CA THR A 99 -36.08 -0.52 6.19
C THR A 99 -35.99 -1.54 5.05
N GLY A 100 -36.23 -2.83 5.30
CA GLY A 100 -36.06 -3.91 4.31
C GLY A 100 -36.78 -3.72 2.96
N ALA A 101 -37.73 -2.80 2.85
CA ALA A 101 -38.32 -2.35 1.59
C ALA A 101 -37.33 -1.64 0.65
N ILE A 102 -36.39 -0.83 1.17
CA ILE A 102 -35.41 -0.08 0.36
C ILE A 102 -34.36 -1.04 -0.22
N GLU A 103 -33.90 -2.00 0.57
CA GLU A 103 -32.93 -3.00 0.11
C GLU A 103 -33.51 -3.90 -0.99
N SER A 104 -34.77 -4.33 -0.84
CA SER A 104 -35.49 -5.07 -1.89
C SER A 104 -35.64 -4.23 -3.16
N GLN A 105 -35.99 -2.95 -3.04
CA GLN A 105 -36.13 -2.04 -4.20
C GLN A 105 -34.80 -1.83 -4.95
N ILE A 106 -33.69 -1.69 -4.22
CA ILE A 106 -32.36 -1.60 -4.83
C ILE A 106 -32.04 -2.90 -5.57
N ARG A 107 -32.27 -4.06 -4.94
CA ARG A 107 -32.02 -5.39 -5.54
C ARG A 107 -32.84 -5.61 -6.81
N ASP A 108 -34.13 -5.25 -6.78
CA ASP A 108 -35.02 -5.37 -7.93
C ASP A 108 -34.61 -4.40 -9.05
N GLY A 109 -34.21 -3.18 -8.71
CA GLY A 109 -33.66 -2.19 -9.66
C GLY A 109 -32.39 -2.68 -10.35
N VAL A 110 -31.45 -3.29 -9.61
CA VAL A 110 -30.22 -3.90 -10.15
C VAL A 110 -30.57 -5.03 -11.12
N LYS A 111 -31.45 -5.95 -10.73
CA LYS A 111 -31.88 -7.07 -11.58
C LYS A 111 -32.56 -6.59 -12.86
N ALA A 112 -33.49 -5.64 -12.75
CA ALA A 112 -34.17 -5.04 -13.90
C ALA A 112 -33.17 -4.39 -14.87
N ARG A 113 -32.17 -3.69 -14.34
CA ARG A 113 -31.08 -3.09 -15.14
C ARG A 113 -30.24 -4.17 -15.84
N ALA A 114 -29.83 -5.23 -15.12
CA ALA A 114 -29.04 -6.32 -15.69
C ALA A 114 -29.75 -7.02 -16.85
N SER A 115 -31.05 -7.30 -16.67
CA SER A 115 -31.94 -7.85 -17.70
C SER A 115 -32.06 -6.93 -18.91
N LEU A 116 -32.27 -5.63 -18.73
CA LEU A 116 -32.34 -4.66 -19.83
C LEU A 116 -31.04 -4.60 -20.64
N ILE A 117 -29.87 -4.69 -19.99
CA ILE A 117 -28.60 -4.73 -20.71
C ILE A 117 -28.51 -6.05 -21.52
N ALA A 118 -29.03 -7.17 -21.00
CA ALA A 118 -28.91 -8.48 -21.66
C ALA A 118 -29.82 -8.53 -22.89
N ASP A 119 -31.04 -8.03 -22.74
CA ASP A 119 -31.97 -7.81 -23.84
C ASP A 119 -31.35 -6.91 -24.91
N ASN A 120 -30.63 -5.85 -24.50
CA ASN A 120 -29.95 -4.95 -25.45
C ASN A 120 -28.83 -5.63 -26.26
N ASP A 121 -28.02 -6.48 -25.62
CA ASP A 121 -26.99 -7.25 -26.33
C ASP A 121 -27.64 -8.16 -27.39
N LYS A 122 -28.77 -8.80 -27.04
CA LYS A 122 -29.55 -9.64 -27.96
C LYS A 122 -30.18 -8.82 -29.09
N LEU A 123 -30.79 -7.67 -28.80
CA LEU A 123 -31.40 -6.79 -29.80
C LEU A 123 -30.39 -6.34 -30.87
N LEU A 124 -29.16 -6.01 -30.47
CA LEU A 124 -28.09 -5.66 -31.42
C LEU A 124 -27.65 -6.86 -32.28
N ALA A 125 -27.58 -8.06 -31.70
CA ALA A 125 -27.25 -9.28 -32.44
C ALA A 125 -28.34 -9.63 -33.47
N ASP A 126 -29.61 -9.61 -33.07
CA ASP A 126 -30.75 -9.87 -33.94
C ASP A 126 -30.86 -8.82 -35.07
N ALA A 127 -30.62 -7.54 -34.75
CA ALA A 127 -30.58 -6.48 -35.75
C ALA A 127 -29.44 -6.68 -36.76
N LEU A 128 -28.25 -7.10 -36.32
CA LEU A 128 -27.12 -7.39 -37.19
C LEU A 128 -27.41 -8.59 -38.10
N ALA A 129 -28.08 -9.63 -37.59
CA ALA A 129 -28.50 -10.79 -38.38
C ALA A 129 -29.49 -10.39 -39.48
N ALA A 130 -30.51 -9.57 -39.15
CA ALA A 130 -31.46 -9.06 -40.14
C ALA A 130 -30.78 -8.22 -41.24
N VAL A 131 -29.80 -7.38 -40.88
CA VAL A 131 -28.98 -6.65 -41.85
C VAL A 131 -28.11 -7.58 -42.70
N GLY A 132 -27.56 -8.64 -42.12
CA GLY A 132 -26.83 -9.67 -42.85
C GLY A 132 -27.68 -10.33 -43.94
N GLU A 133 -28.94 -10.65 -43.62
CA GLU A 133 -29.90 -11.15 -44.61
C GLU A 133 -30.21 -10.14 -45.71
N ALA A 134 -30.38 -8.85 -45.36
CA ALA A 134 -30.58 -7.78 -46.33
C ALA A 134 -29.40 -7.68 -47.31
N LEU A 135 -28.16 -7.74 -46.80
CA LEU A 135 -26.94 -7.68 -47.61
C LEU A 135 -26.69 -8.96 -48.42
N ARG A 136 -27.22 -10.11 -47.99
CA ARG A 136 -27.20 -11.33 -48.80
C ARG A 136 -28.09 -11.21 -50.03
N LEU A 137 -29.25 -10.56 -49.89
CA LEU A 137 -30.18 -10.29 -50.98
C LEU A 137 -29.68 -9.16 -51.90
N SER A 138 -29.11 -8.11 -51.31
CA SER A 138 -28.58 -6.96 -52.06
C SER A 138 -27.28 -6.43 -51.42
N PRO A 139 -26.09 -6.91 -51.86
CA PRO A 139 -24.81 -6.54 -51.24
C PRO A 139 -24.48 -5.05 -51.26
N SER A 140 -24.95 -4.33 -52.29
CA SER A 140 -24.77 -2.89 -52.48
C SER A 140 -25.90 -2.04 -51.88
N HIS A 141 -26.76 -2.61 -51.02
CA HIS A 141 -27.86 -1.86 -50.42
C HIS A 141 -27.33 -0.81 -49.42
N ALA A 142 -27.36 0.47 -49.81
CA ALA A 142 -26.79 1.57 -49.03
C ALA A 142 -27.38 1.67 -47.61
N ALA A 143 -28.71 1.59 -47.47
CA ALA A 143 -29.36 1.67 -46.16
C ALA A 143 -29.00 0.49 -45.23
N ALA A 144 -28.84 -0.72 -45.77
CA ALA A 144 -28.43 -1.88 -44.99
C ALA A 144 -27.01 -1.72 -44.44
N ASN A 145 -26.06 -1.29 -45.29
CA ASN A 145 -24.69 -1.00 -44.86
C ASN A 145 -24.62 0.15 -43.83
N ARG A 146 -25.47 1.18 -43.97
CA ARG A 146 -25.62 2.27 -42.98
C ARG A 146 -26.11 1.74 -41.62
N VAL A 147 -27.18 0.94 -41.62
CA VAL A 147 -27.71 0.34 -40.39
C VAL A 147 -26.69 -0.63 -39.78
N LYS A 148 -25.95 -1.40 -40.60
CA LYS A 148 -24.82 -2.24 -40.16
C LYS A 148 -23.77 -1.43 -39.39
N GLY A 149 -23.34 -0.31 -39.97
CA GLY A 149 -22.37 0.58 -39.35
C GLY A 149 -22.85 1.10 -37.99
N SER A 150 -24.12 1.51 -37.91
CA SER A 150 -24.73 1.99 -36.65
C SER A 150 -24.74 0.91 -35.57
N ILE A 151 -25.21 -0.30 -35.91
CA ILE A 151 -25.27 -1.43 -34.97
C ILE A 151 -23.87 -1.79 -34.44
N LEU A 152 -22.89 -1.88 -35.33
CA LEU A 152 -21.51 -2.20 -34.97
C LEU A 152 -20.88 -1.10 -34.09
N THR A 153 -21.18 0.18 -34.35
CA THR A 153 -20.76 1.27 -33.46
C THR A 153 -21.36 1.10 -32.06
N PHE A 154 -22.65 0.77 -31.92
CA PHE A 154 -23.27 0.53 -30.62
C PHE A 154 -22.73 -0.72 -29.91
N GLN A 155 -22.43 -1.79 -30.65
CA GLN A 155 -21.76 -2.97 -30.09
C GLN A 155 -20.36 -2.61 -29.56
N GLY A 156 -19.58 -1.82 -30.32
CA GLY A 156 -18.27 -1.35 -29.87
C GLY A 156 -18.37 -0.50 -28.59
N GLN A 157 -19.35 0.42 -28.53
CA GLN A 157 -19.60 1.20 -27.32
C GLN A 157 -20.04 0.33 -26.13
N ALA A 158 -20.85 -0.70 -26.36
CA ALA A 158 -21.25 -1.64 -25.31
C ALA A 158 -20.04 -2.41 -24.75
N MET A 159 -19.14 -2.90 -25.60
CA MET A 159 -17.90 -3.56 -25.17
C MET A 159 -16.98 -2.62 -24.40
N ALA A 160 -16.80 -1.38 -24.86
CA ALA A 160 -16.01 -0.37 -24.15
C ALA A 160 -16.61 0.00 -22.77
N ARG A 161 -17.94 -0.06 -22.61
CA ARG A 161 -18.59 0.11 -21.30
C ARG A 161 -18.37 -1.10 -20.38
N LYS A 162 -18.43 -2.32 -20.91
CA LYS A 162 -18.11 -3.55 -20.16
C LYS A 162 -16.67 -3.53 -19.68
N SER A 163 -15.71 -3.20 -20.55
CA SER A 163 -14.30 -3.09 -20.14
C SER A 163 -14.11 -2.04 -19.04
N ALA A 164 -14.83 -0.92 -19.09
CA ALA A 164 -14.81 0.07 -18.00
C ALA A 164 -15.28 -0.49 -16.64
N GLY A 165 -16.18 -1.47 -16.63
CA GLY A 165 -16.57 -2.20 -15.42
C GLY A 165 -15.44 -3.10 -14.90
N VAL A 166 -14.84 -3.89 -15.79
CA VAL A 166 -13.69 -4.75 -15.45
C VAL A 166 -12.51 -3.94 -14.90
N ARG A 167 -12.20 -2.79 -15.51
CA ARG A 167 -11.12 -1.89 -15.05
C ARG A 167 -11.30 -1.42 -13.61
N ARG A 168 -12.54 -1.26 -13.14
CA ARG A 168 -12.78 -0.90 -11.73
C ARG A 168 -12.41 -2.02 -10.77
N ARG A 169 -12.60 -3.29 -11.16
CA ARG A 169 -12.09 -4.43 -10.40
C ARG A 169 -10.55 -4.46 -10.40
N ALA A 170 -9.94 -4.20 -11.55
CA ALA A 170 -8.49 -4.03 -11.64
C ALA A 170 -8.00 -2.90 -10.70
N LEU A 171 -8.68 -1.75 -10.65
CA LEU A 171 -8.32 -0.67 -9.70
C LEU A 171 -8.46 -1.11 -8.24
N ALA A 172 -9.50 -1.84 -7.87
CA ALA A 172 -9.64 -2.38 -6.51
C ALA A 172 -8.53 -3.39 -6.18
N ALA A 173 -8.11 -4.23 -7.14
CA ALA A 173 -6.97 -5.12 -6.99
C ALA A 173 -5.66 -4.32 -6.82
N ARG A 174 -5.48 -3.23 -7.58
CA ARG A 174 -4.35 -2.30 -7.42
C ARG A 174 -4.31 -1.68 -6.02
N ASP A 175 -5.45 -1.27 -5.46
CA ASP A 175 -5.52 -0.71 -4.11
C ASP A 175 -5.14 -1.74 -3.04
N ARG A 176 -5.53 -3.01 -3.24
CA ARG A 176 -5.08 -4.14 -2.39
C ARG A 176 -3.57 -4.35 -2.47
N VAL A 177 -2.98 -4.29 -3.67
CA VAL A 177 -1.52 -4.32 -3.86
C VAL A 177 -0.85 -3.17 -3.10
N GLY A 178 -1.35 -1.94 -3.25
CA GLY A 178 -0.83 -0.78 -2.54
C GLY A 178 -0.89 -0.91 -1.02
N SER A 179 -1.99 -1.47 -0.50
CA SER A 179 -2.19 -1.72 0.93
C SER A 179 -1.21 -2.77 1.47
N ALA A 180 -0.95 -3.83 0.71
CA ALA A 180 0.04 -4.84 1.05
C ALA A 180 1.46 -4.25 1.09
N VAL A 181 1.84 -3.47 0.07
CA VAL A 181 3.13 -2.76 0.02
C VAL A 181 3.30 -1.82 1.21
N ALA A 182 2.27 -1.04 1.55
CA ALA A 182 2.30 -0.13 2.70
C ALA A 182 2.45 -0.89 4.03
N SER A 183 1.80 -2.05 4.17
CA SER A 183 1.91 -2.90 5.37
C SER A 183 3.33 -3.45 5.54
N ILE A 184 3.95 -3.92 4.46
CA ILE A 184 5.34 -4.38 4.45
C ILE A 184 6.28 -3.25 4.86
N ALA A 185 6.11 -2.05 4.28
CA ALA A 185 6.93 -0.90 4.62
C ALA A 185 6.79 -0.49 6.10
N ALA A 186 5.59 -0.61 6.68
CA ALA A 186 5.34 -0.30 8.09
C ALA A 186 6.01 -1.28 9.06
N ASP A 187 6.07 -2.57 8.70
CA ASP A 187 6.67 -3.62 9.54
C ASP A 187 8.18 -3.80 9.32
N GLN A 188 8.71 -3.34 8.18
CA GLN A 188 10.14 -3.50 7.85
C GLN A 188 11.10 -3.03 8.97
N PRO A 189 10.94 -1.85 9.60
CA PRO A 189 11.84 -1.41 10.67
C PRO A 189 11.80 -2.30 11.92
N ARG A 190 10.67 -2.97 12.18
CA ARG A 190 10.51 -3.86 13.33
C ARG A 190 11.27 -5.17 13.18
N THR A 191 11.55 -5.58 11.94
CA THR A 191 12.36 -6.78 11.66
C THR A 191 13.81 -6.67 12.10
N THR A 192 14.31 -5.46 12.35
CA THR A 192 15.68 -5.19 12.80
C THR A 192 15.72 -4.54 14.18
N LEU A 193 14.60 -4.54 14.93
CA LEU A 193 14.48 -3.84 16.21
C LEU A 193 15.51 -4.31 17.25
N VAL A 194 15.74 -5.63 17.36
CA VAL A 194 16.71 -6.19 18.30
C VAL A 194 18.13 -5.70 17.99
N SER A 195 18.57 -5.81 16.73
CA SER A 195 19.92 -5.41 16.32
C SER A 195 20.13 -3.90 16.33
N THR A 196 19.11 -3.10 15.99
CA THR A 196 19.20 -1.63 15.97
C THR A 196 19.10 -1.01 17.35
N SER A 197 18.50 -1.69 18.33
CA SER A 197 18.33 -1.17 19.70
C SER A 197 19.61 -1.18 20.55
N GLY A 198 20.60 -2.01 20.19
CA GLY A 198 21.80 -2.25 20.99
C GLY A 198 21.55 -2.88 22.37
N ILE A 199 20.34 -3.42 22.60
CA ILE A 199 19.96 -3.93 23.93
C ILE A 199 20.78 -5.15 24.35
N GLN A 200 21.24 -5.96 23.39
CA GLN A 200 22.10 -7.11 23.65
C GLN A 200 23.47 -6.68 24.16
N GLU A 201 24.08 -5.64 23.58
CA GLU A 201 25.34 -5.10 24.08
C GLU A 201 25.18 -4.49 25.47
N GLN A 202 24.07 -3.80 25.73
CA GLN A 202 23.77 -3.25 27.05
C GLN A 202 23.65 -4.35 28.10
N ILE A 203 22.91 -5.43 27.82
CA ILE A 203 22.80 -6.58 28.74
C ILE A 203 24.19 -7.16 29.03
N ALA A 204 24.99 -7.42 28.00
CA ALA A 204 26.34 -7.96 28.16
C ALA A 204 27.26 -7.04 28.99
N SER A 205 27.21 -5.72 28.75
CA SER A 205 27.95 -4.74 29.54
C SER A 205 27.52 -4.74 31.01
N MET A 206 26.22 -4.78 31.29
CA MET A 206 25.70 -4.79 32.66
C MET A 206 26.00 -6.10 33.39
N GLU A 207 25.98 -7.24 32.69
CA GLU A 207 26.38 -8.54 33.25
C GLU A 207 27.86 -8.55 33.63
N ALA A 208 28.74 -7.97 32.80
CA ALA A 208 30.16 -7.82 33.11
C ALA A 208 30.38 -6.92 34.36
N GLU A 209 29.74 -5.75 34.40
CA GLU A 209 29.81 -4.87 35.58
C GLU A 209 29.26 -5.53 36.85
N SER A 210 28.16 -6.27 36.74
CA SER A 210 27.60 -7.02 37.88
C SER A 210 28.57 -8.08 38.40
N ALA A 211 29.31 -8.76 37.52
CA ALA A 211 30.31 -9.74 37.90
C ALA A 211 31.49 -9.11 38.65
N GLU A 212 31.99 -7.96 38.17
CA GLU A 212 33.04 -7.19 38.86
C GLU A 212 32.59 -6.75 40.27
N ARG A 213 31.34 -6.27 40.40
CA ARG A 213 30.77 -5.86 41.70
C ARG A 213 30.58 -7.04 42.66
N GLN A 214 30.22 -8.22 42.14
CA GLN A 214 30.14 -9.44 42.94
C GLN A 214 31.51 -9.85 43.47
N ALA A 215 32.55 -9.80 42.63
CA ALA A 215 33.92 -10.07 43.05
C ALA A 215 34.39 -9.09 44.14
N ALA A 216 34.11 -7.79 43.97
CA ALA A 216 34.42 -6.78 45.00
C ALA A 216 33.64 -7.03 46.31
N SER A 217 32.36 -7.39 46.25
CA SER A 217 31.57 -7.76 47.43
C SER A 217 32.14 -8.96 48.17
N ALA A 218 32.59 -9.99 47.44
CA ALA A 218 33.22 -11.16 48.02
C ALA A 218 34.52 -10.80 48.76
N GLN A 219 35.33 -9.90 48.21
CA GLN A 219 36.55 -9.41 48.86
C GLN A 219 36.23 -8.67 50.17
N VAL A 220 35.22 -7.78 50.18
CA VAL A 220 34.81 -7.07 51.40
C VAL A 220 34.28 -8.04 52.47
N LYS A 221 33.52 -9.08 52.07
CA LYS A 221 33.07 -10.15 52.98
C LYS A 221 34.24 -10.93 53.57
N GLN A 222 35.28 -11.20 52.79
CA GLN A 222 36.50 -11.83 53.29
C GLN A 222 37.19 -10.95 54.33
N THR A 223 37.32 -9.64 54.06
CA THR A 223 37.88 -8.69 55.05
C THR A 223 37.08 -8.67 56.34
N LEU A 224 35.74 -8.72 56.26
CA LEU A 224 34.89 -8.81 57.46
C LEU A 224 35.17 -10.09 58.27
N ALA A 225 35.31 -11.24 57.61
CA ALA A 225 35.63 -12.51 58.25
C ALA A 225 37.02 -12.49 58.91
N ASP A 226 38.01 -11.87 58.26
CA ASP A 226 39.37 -11.71 58.81
C ASP A 226 39.37 -10.79 60.04
N LEU A 227 38.52 -9.74 60.06
CA LEU A 227 38.33 -8.87 61.21
C LEU A 227 37.66 -9.62 62.37
N ASP A 228 36.59 -10.38 62.11
CA ASP A 228 35.92 -11.21 63.13
C ASP A 228 36.88 -12.24 63.74
N ALA A 229 37.73 -12.88 62.93
CA ALA A 229 38.75 -13.81 63.41
C ALA A 229 39.81 -13.12 64.30
N ASN A 230 40.25 -11.92 63.93
CA ASN A 230 41.19 -11.13 64.74
C ASN A 230 40.58 -10.67 66.07
N ILE A 231 39.31 -10.24 66.05
CA ILE A 231 38.57 -9.89 67.27
C ILE A 231 38.51 -11.10 68.20
N ALA A 232 38.07 -12.26 67.70
CA ALA A 232 37.97 -13.48 68.50
C ALA A 232 39.32 -13.91 69.11
N ARG A 233 40.41 -13.82 68.32
CA ARG A 233 41.77 -14.09 68.81
C ARG A 233 42.15 -13.14 69.95
N LEU A 234 41.96 -11.82 69.76
CA LEU A 234 42.30 -10.81 70.77
C LEU A 234 41.41 -10.91 72.01
N GLU A 235 40.13 -11.29 71.88
CA GLU A 235 39.25 -11.58 73.01
C GLU A 235 39.75 -12.77 73.84
N GLY A 236 40.24 -13.82 73.17
CA GLY A 236 40.89 -14.94 73.84
C GLY A 236 42.18 -14.55 74.57
N GLU A 237 43.03 -13.73 73.94
CA GLU A 237 44.26 -13.21 74.55
C GLU A 237 43.96 -12.26 75.72
N LEU A 238 42.91 -11.44 75.61
CA LEU A 238 42.44 -10.53 76.65
C LEU A 238 41.99 -11.31 77.88
N ALA A 239 41.15 -12.34 77.69
CA ALA A 239 40.68 -13.19 78.78
C ALA A 239 41.83 -13.91 79.49
N ALA A 240 42.82 -14.40 78.75
CA ALA A 240 44.02 -15.01 79.31
C ALA A 240 44.86 -14.01 80.13
N ALA A 241 45.06 -12.79 79.62
CA ALA A 241 45.79 -11.74 80.32
C ALA A 241 45.06 -11.24 81.58
N GLN A 242 43.72 -11.16 81.54
CA GLN A 242 42.89 -10.84 82.71
C GLN A 242 43.00 -11.92 83.79
N ALA A 243 42.88 -13.20 83.42
CA ALA A 243 43.05 -14.30 84.36
C ALA A 243 44.43 -14.30 85.03
N GLU A 244 45.49 -13.96 84.28
CA GLU A 244 46.85 -13.81 84.81
C GLU A 244 46.96 -12.64 85.80
N ALA A 245 46.35 -11.50 85.49
CA ALA A 245 46.28 -10.34 86.37
C ALA A 245 45.51 -10.67 87.67
N ASP A 246 44.35 -11.31 87.56
CA ASP A 246 43.52 -11.69 88.70
C ASP A 246 44.23 -12.70 89.61
N ALA A 247 44.92 -13.68 89.02
CA ALA A 247 45.74 -14.64 89.78
C ALA A 247 46.89 -13.95 90.53
N ALA A 248 47.62 -13.04 89.87
CA ALA A 248 48.70 -12.28 90.50
C ALA A 248 48.16 -11.38 91.64
N ARG A 249 47.00 -10.76 91.45
CA ARG A 249 46.33 -9.96 92.47
C ARG A 249 45.88 -10.80 93.66
N ALA A 250 45.30 -11.97 93.43
CA ALA A 250 44.90 -12.88 94.50
C ALA A 250 46.11 -13.31 95.36
N VAL A 251 47.28 -13.51 94.75
CA VAL A 251 48.54 -13.78 95.48
C VAL A 251 48.94 -12.58 96.32
N MET A 252 48.94 -11.35 95.77
CA MET A 252 49.23 -10.14 96.54
C MET A 252 48.27 -9.95 97.72
N ASP A 253 46.96 -10.13 97.51
CA ASP A 253 45.92 -10.00 98.53
C ASP A 253 46.04 -11.08 99.61
N ALA A 254 46.45 -12.30 99.24
CA ALA A 254 46.75 -13.37 100.19
C ALA A 254 47.98 -13.03 101.04
N MET A 255 49.07 -12.54 100.43
CA MET A 255 50.26 -12.09 101.15
C MET A 255 49.95 -10.92 102.10
N SER A 256 49.21 -9.93 101.61
CA SER A 256 48.80 -8.77 102.42
C SER A 256 47.99 -9.17 103.65
N ARG A 257 47.11 -10.17 103.52
CA ARG A 257 46.32 -10.73 104.65
C ARG A 257 47.15 -11.55 105.62
N SER A 258 48.05 -12.40 105.12
CA SER A 258 48.94 -13.21 105.95
C SER A 258 49.94 -12.37 106.74
N GLY A 259 50.22 -11.16 106.24
CA GLY A 259 51.21 -10.27 106.82
C GLY A 259 52.64 -10.78 106.63
N MET A 260 53.56 -10.10 107.28
CA MET A 260 54.98 -10.45 107.27
C MET A 260 55.30 -11.38 108.43
N ASP A 261 55.98 -12.49 108.16
CA ASP A 261 56.43 -13.41 109.21
C ASP A 261 57.67 -12.83 109.94
N LEU A 262 57.42 -12.04 110.98
CA LEU A 262 58.47 -11.43 111.80
C LEU A 262 59.21 -12.44 112.68
N SER A 263 58.78 -13.71 112.74
CA SER A 263 59.49 -14.76 113.48
C SER A 263 60.75 -15.25 112.74
N ARG A 264 60.91 -14.90 111.46
CA ARG A 264 62.08 -15.20 110.65
C ARG A 264 62.98 -13.96 110.47
N PRO A 265 64.32 -14.08 110.63
CA PRO A 265 65.24 -12.94 110.44
C PRO A 265 65.18 -12.30 109.04
N ASP A 266 64.70 -13.06 108.04
CA ASP A 266 64.56 -12.66 106.64
C ASP A 266 63.10 -12.44 106.20
N GLY A 267 62.14 -12.41 107.14
CA GLY A 267 60.72 -12.33 106.85
C GLY A 267 60.31 -11.09 106.04
N PHE A 268 60.93 -9.94 106.33
CA PHE A 268 60.72 -8.69 105.57
C PHE A 268 61.20 -8.81 104.13
N VAL A 269 62.45 -9.22 103.94
CA VAL A 269 63.09 -9.31 102.62
C VAL A 269 62.37 -10.35 101.74
N THR A 270 61.91 -11.45 102.34
CA THR A 270 61.14 -12.49 101.65
C THR A 270 59.76 -11.95 101.22
N PHE A 271 59.04 -11.27 102.11
CA PHE A 271 57.76 -10.64 101.79
C PHE A 271 57.92 -9.59 100.68
N GLU A 272 58.87 -8.67 100.81
CA GLU A 272 59.12 -7.61 99.82
C GLU A 272 59.43 -8.19 98.44
N ARG A 273 60.33 -9.19 98.36
CA ARG A 273 60.70 -9.85 97.11
C ARG A 273 59.50 -10.52 96.45
N ASP A 274 58.76 -11.35 97.21
CA ASP A 274 57.68 -12.16 96.65
C ASP A 274 56.46 -11.29 96.30
N TYR A 275 56.18 -10.25 97.10
CA TYR A 275 55.14 -9.26 96.82
C TYR A 275 55.51 -8.42 95.61
N SER A 276 56.76 -7.96 95.50
CA SER A 276 57.26 -7.22 94.34
C SER A 276 57.20 -8.05 93.05
N ALA A 277 57.49 -9.35 93.14
CA ALA A 277 57.37 -10.28 92.01
C ALA A 277 55.91 -10.47 91.58
N ALA A 278 54.98 -10.62 92.54
CA ALA A 278 53.54 -10.70 92.24
C ALA A 278 53.01 -9.37 91.66
N ALA A 279 53.43 -8.23 92.19
CA ALA A 279 53.08 -6.90 91.69
C ALA A 279 53.66 -6.63 90.29
N ALA A 280 54.87 -7.11 90.00
CA ALA A 280 55.45 -7.05 88.66
C ALA A 280 54.67 -7.89 87.66
N LYS A 281 54.26 -9.12 88.04
CA LYS A 281 53.37 -9.96 87.23
C LYS A 281 52.02 -9.28 86.98
N TYR A 282 51.40 -8.74 88.04
CA TYR A 282 50.13 -8.01 87.93
C TYR A 282 50.23 -6.83 86.95
N ARG A 283 51.24 -5.96 87.10
CA ARG A 283 51.45 -4.81 86.20
C ARG A 283 51.72 -5.23 84.76
N SER A 284 52.51 -6.29 84.56
CA SER A 284 52.78 -6.85 83.23
C SER A 284 51.50 -7.36 82.55
N ALA A 285 50.70 -8.14 83.29
CA ALA A 285 49.42 -8.65 82.80
C ALA A 285 48.41 -7.53 82.52
N LEU A 286 48.32 -6.52 83.40
CA LEU A 286 47.47 -5.35 83.19
C LEU A 286 47.93 -4.53 81.97
N GLY A 287 49.24 -4.36 81.79
CA GLY A 287 49.81 -3.74 80.59
C GLY A 287 49.42 -4.47 79.31
N ARG A 288 49.42 -5.81 79.32
CA ARG A 288 48.90 -6.63 78.20
C ARG A 288 47.40 -6.43 77.98
N VAL A 289 46.59 -6.36 79.04
CA VAL A 289 45.15 -6.06 78.94
C VAL A 289 44.90 -4.73 78.24
N HIS A 290 45.61 -3.67 78.65
CA HIS A 290 45.50 -2.36 78.00
C HIS A 290 45.99 -2.38 76.55
N ALA A 291 47.12 -3.03 76.29
CA ALA A 291 47.68 -3.21 74.96
C ALA A 291 46.72 -3.94 74.00
N ILE A 292 46.04 -4.98 74.46
CA ILE A 292 45.07 -5.73 73.66
C ILE A 292 43.82 -4.90 73.41
N ASN A 293 43.29 -4.21 74.42
CA ASN A 293 42.07 -3.42 74.29
C ASN A 293 42.24 -2.20 73.37
N HIS A 294 43.31 -1.43 73.59
CA HIS A 294 43.49 -0.12 72.97
C HIS A 294 44.51 -0.12 71.84
N GLY A 295 45.33 -1.18 71.73
CA GLY A 295 46.44 -1.28 70.81
C GLY A 295 47.75 -0.88 71.46
N THR A 296 48.83 -0.92 70.69
CA THR A 296 50.14 -0.44 71.15
C THR A 296 50.80 0.47 70.13
N LEU A 297 51.59 1.40 70.64
CA LEU A 297 52.60 2.11 69.88
C LEU A 297 53.94 1.44 70.20
N PRO A 298 54.54 0.69 69.26
CA PRO A 298 55.85 0.10 69.46
C PRO A 298 56.85 1.16 69.90
N LYS A 299 57.61 0.87 70.97
CA LYS A 299 58.57 1.75 71.67
C LYS A 299 57.97 2.76 72.67
N ALA A 300 56.65 2.80 72.86
CA ALA A 300 56.04 3.67 73.87
C ALA A 300 56.12 3.02 75.25
N THR A 301 56.60 3.75 76.25
CA THR A 301 56.61 3.30 77.65
C THR A 301 55.33 3.77 78.32
N ILE A 302 54.54 2.82 78.84
CA ILE A 302 53.37 3.11 79.66
C ILE A 302 53.86 3.20 81.10
N ASP A 303 53.47 4.26 81.81
CA ASP A 303 53.90 4.44 83.19
C ASP A 303 53.05 3.63 84.18
N ALA A 304 53.33 3.79 85.48
CA ALA A 304 52.61 3.09 86.54
C ALA A 304 51.13 3.52 86.68
N SER A 305 50.72 4.64 86.08
CA SER A 305 49.33 5.12 86.08
C SER A 305 48.51 4.57 84.90
N GLY A 306 49.15 3.90 83.95
CA GLY A 306 48.51 3.43 82.72
C GLY A 306 48.44 4.50 81.63
N ASP A 307 48.96 5.70 81.89
CA ASP A 307 49.11 6.75 80.88
C ASP A 307 50.36 6.49 80.03
N TYR A 308 50.25 6.81 78.74
CA TYR A 308 51.43 7.02 77.90
C TYR A 308 52.14 8.28 78.39
N LEU A 309 53.02 8.17 79.40
CA LEU A 309 53.86 9.28 79.79
C LEU A 309 54.78 9.65 78.63
N ARG A 310 55.02 10.97 78.51
CA ARG A 310 56.13 11.65 77.83
C ARG A 310 57.34 10.75 77.55
N GLY A 311 57.23 9.90 76.52
CA GLY A 311 58.36 9.24 75.89
C GLY A 311 58.99 10.23 74.93
N ALA A 312 60.31 10.17 74.75
CA ALA A 312 61.05 11.00 73.81
C ALA A 312 60.56 10.77 72.36
N TYR A 313 59.48 11.46 71.97
CA TYR A 313 58.89 11.40 70.64
C TYR A 313 59.06 12.70 69.85
N VAL A 314 59.91 13.60 70.36
CA VAL A 314 60.26 14.84 69.66
C VAL A 314 61.78 15.05 69.70
N GLU A 315 62.53 14.10 69.13
CA GLU A 315 63.85 14.42 68.59
C GLU A 315 63.86 14.02 67.11
N ASN A 316 63.62 15.02 66.24
CA ASN A 316 63.74 14.99 64.77
C ASN A 316 62.60 14.29 64.00
N GLY A 317 61.46 14.98 63.91
CA GLY A 317 60.19 14.48 63.39
C GLY A 317 60.20 13.94 61.95
N ARG A 318 59.61 12.76 61.80
CA ARG A 318 58.70 12.37 60.72
C ARG A 318 57.69 11.38 61.27
N THR A 319 56.41 11.72 61.17
CA THR A 319 55.24 10.94 61.63
C THR A 319 55.00 9.66 60.81
N ASP A 320 55.79 9.46 59.77
CA ASP A 320 55.49 8.55 58.66
C ASP A 320 55.83 7.07 58.99
N ASN A 321 56.43 6.81 60.17
CA ASN A 321 56.94 5.49 60.58
C ASN A 321 56.32 4.95 61.88
N PHE A 322 55.20 5.49 62.36
CA PHE A 322 54.49 4.93 63.52
C PHE A 322 53.64 3.75 63.10
N THR A 323 54.16 2.52 63.25
CA THR A 323 53.37 1.31 63.09
C THR A 323 52.54 1.08 64.35
N VAL A 324 51.34 1.65 64.43
CA VAL A 324 50.39 1.33 65.50
C VAL A 324 49.97 -0.14 65.35
N ALA A 325 50.14 -0.94 66.39
CA ALA A 325 49.54 -2.28 66.45
C ALA A 325 48.08 -2.11 66.89
N PRO A 326 47.08 -2.44 66.05
CA PRO A 326 45.70 -2.16 66.38
C PRO A 326 45.19 -3.02 67.55
N GLY A 327 44.41 -2.41 68.43
CA GLY A 327 43.71 -3.10 69.51
C GLY A 327 42.30 -3.52 69.14
N LEU A 328 41.65 -4.18 70.09
CA LEU A 328 40.29 -4.71 69.99
C LEU A 328 39.26 -3.61 69.65
N ALA A 329 39.40 -2.41 70.23
CA ALA A 329 38.53 -1.27 69.91
C ALA A 329 38.63 -0.83 68.44
N HIS A 330 39.85 -0.83 67.87
CA HIS A 330 40.06 -0.50 66.46
C HIS A 330 39.42 -1.55 65.55
N TYR A 331 39.69 -2.84 65.81
CA TYR A 331 39.13 -3.92 64.99
C TYR A 331 37.60 -3.95 65.03
N ARG A 332 36.97 -3.70 66.19
CA ARG A 332 35.51 -3.60 66.29
C ARG A 332 34.94 -2.43 65.49
N ALA A 333 35.54 -1.24 65.59
CA ALA A 333 35.10 -0.07 64.82
C ALA A 333 35.25 -0.31 63.30
N GLU A 334 36.37 -0.90 62.87
CA GLU A 334 36.61 -1.23 61.47
C GLU A 334 35.66 -2.33 60.97
N ARG A 335 35.36 -3.33 61.80
CA ARG A 335 34.37 -4.37 61.50
C ARG A 335 33.00 -3.78 61.23
N ASP A 336 32.53 -2.84 62.05
CA ASP A 336 31.23 -2.19 61.84
C ASP A 336 31.21 -1.36 60.54
N ARG A 337 32.31 -0.66 60.23
CA ARG A 337 32.49 0.07 58.95
C ARG A 337 32.43 -0.88 57.75
N VAL A 338 33.17 -1.99 57.80
CA VAL A 338 33.22 -3.00 56.74
C VAL A 338 31.88 -3.73 56.60
N ALA A 339 31.17 -4.01 57.70
CA ALA A 339 29.83 -4.60 57.66
C ALA A 339 28.83 -3.70 56.91
N GLY A 340 28.88 -2.38 57.14
CA GLY A 340 28.10 -1.42 56.35
C GLY A 340 28.45 -1.41 54.86
N ALA A 341 29.74 -1.61 54.52
CA ALA A 341 30.19 -1.75 53.14
C ALA A 341 29.71 -3.05 52.48
N VAL A 342 29.64 -4.18 53.21
CA VAL A 342 29.07 -5.45 52.71
C VAL A 342 27.60 -5.28 52.34
N ALA A 343 26.80 -4.64 53.21
CA ALA A 343 25.40 -4.39 52.93
C ALA A 343 25.22 -3.52 51.68
N SER A 344 25.97 -2.41 51.59
CA SER A 344 25.95 -1.51 50.44
C SER A 344 26.36 -2.19 49.14
N ALA A 345 27.38 -3.05 49.18
CA ALA A 345 27.83 -3.82 48.00
C ALA A 345 26.80 -4.87 47.57
N THR A 346 26.12 -5.51 48.53
CA THR A 346 25.05 -6.48 48.24
C THR A 346 23.87 -5.79 47.57
N ASP A 347 23.41 -4.67 48.11
CA ASP A 347 22.35 -3.86 47.51
C ASP A 347 22.69 -3.40 46.10
N ALA A 348 23.95 -2.98 45.86
CA ALA A 348 24.40 -2.59 44.53
C ALA A 348 24.26 -3.74 43.52
N VAL A 349 24.74 -4.95 43.86
CA VAL A 349 24.59 -6.14 43.02
C VAL A 349 23.13 -6.45 42.72
N THR A 350 22.25 -6.38 43.73
CA THR A 350 20.81 -6.60 43.55
C THR A 350 20.21 -5.61 42.55
N ARG A 351 20.54 -4.31 42.64
CA ARG A 351 20.06 -3.30 41.67
C ARG A 351 20.53 -3.56 40.24
N TYR A 352 21.76 -4.03 40.07
CA TYR A 352 22.27 -4.45 38.76
C TYR A 352 21.49 -5.64 38.21
N GLN A 353 21.25 -6.66 39.02
CA GLN A 353 20.47 -7.85 38.63
C GLN A 353 19.04 -7.50 38.24
N GLU A 354 18.37 -6.63 39.00
CA GLU A 354 17.04 -6.13 38.66
C GLU A 354 17.02 -5.37 37.33
N ARG A 355 18.04 -4.54 37.07
CA ARG A 355 18.13 -3.78 35.81
C ARG A 355 18.42 -4.70 34.62
N ILE A 356 19.29 -5.70 34.79
CA ILE A 356 19.52 -6.75 33.79
C ILE A 356 18.21 -7.49 33.50
N GLY A 357 17.43 -7.83 34.53
CA GLY A 357 16.10 -8.42 34.38
C GLY A 357 15.17 -7.59 33.50
N ARG A 358 15.01 -6.29 33.80
CA ARG A 358 14.20 -5.36 32.99
C ARG A 358 14.67 -5.26 31.52
N LEU A 359 15.97 -5.28 31.29
CA LEU A 359 16.53 -5.27 29.93
C LEU A 359 16.23 -6.59 29.20
N LYS A 360 16.30 -7.74 29.88
CA LYS A 360 15.93 -9.04 29.31
C LYS A 360 14.44 -9.11 28.97
N ASP A 361 13.56 -8.56 29.81
CA ASP A 361 12.12 -8.47 29.51
C ASP A 361 11.85 -7.59 28.28
N THR A 362 12.57 -6.47 28.16
CA THR A 362 12.50 -5.59 26.99
C THR A 362 13.01 -6.29 25.73
N LEU A 363 14.12 -7.03 25.82
CA LEU A 363 14.65 -7.83 24.72
C LEU A 363 13.63 -8.89 24.25
N ALA A 364 12.98 -9.59 25.18
CA ALA A 364 11.93 -10.55 24.85
C ALA A 364 10.75 -9.88 24.12
N THR A 365 10.35 -8.68 24.55
CA THR A 365 9.34 -7.87 23.87
C THR A 365 9.77 -7.50 22.44
N TYR A 366 11.02 -7.08 22.25
CA TYR A 366 11.56 -6.76 20.92
C TYR A 366 11.64 -7.99 20.01
N GLN A 367 12.02 -9.15 20.54
CA GLN A 367 12.04 -10.41 19.79
C GLN A 367 10.63 -10.85 19.38
N GLN A 368 9.62 -10.66 20.26
CA GLN A 368 8.22 -10.91 19.93
C GLN A 368 7.74 -9.98 18.82
N GLN A 369 8.02 -8.67 18.92
CA GLN A 369 7.67 -7.69 17.89
C GLN A 369 8.35 -7.98 16.54
N GLN A 370 9.62 -8.37 16.57
CA GLN A 370 10.38 -8.78 15.38
C GLN A 370 9.75 -10.00 14.70
N SER A 371 9.36 -11.00 15.49
CA SER A 371 8.71 -12.23 14.98
C SER A 371 7.32 -11.94 14.40
N ALA A 372 6.54 -11.09 15.07
CA ALA A 372 5.23 -10.66 14.60
C ALA A 372 5.33 -9.85 13.30
N ALA A 373 6.29 -8.92 13.21
CA ALA A 373 6.55 -8.16 11.98
C ALA A 373 6.98 -9.07 10.82
N ALA A 374 7.85 -10.06 11.07
CA ALA A 374 8.24 -11.03 10.06
C ALA A 374 7.08 -11.95 9.60
N ALA A 375 6.11 -12.23 10.47
CA ALA A 375 4.88 -12.93 10.09
C ALA A 375 3.95 -12.01 9.27
N GLY A 376 3.74 -10.78 9.71
CA GLY A 376 2.93 -9.78 9.03
C GLY A 376 3.44 -9.46 7.62
N ILE A 377 4.76 -9.33 7.44
CA ILE A 377 5.37 -9.16 6.11
C ILE A 377 5.07 -10.36 5.20
N ARG A 378 5.19 -11.60 5.68
CA ARG A 378 4.90 -12.79 4.87
C ARG A 378 3.43 -12.88 4.46
N GLU A 379 2.51 -12.53 5.38
CA GLU A 379 1.08 -12.48 5.09
C GLU A 379 0.74 -11.38 4.08
N ALA A 380 1.32 -10.18 4.24
CA ALA A 380 1.17 -9.08 3.31
C ALA A 380 1.77 -9.41 1.94
N GLN A 381 2.91 -10.11 1.88
CA GLN A 381 3.50 -10.60 0.63
C GLN A 381 2.58 -11.59 -0.09
N ALA A 382 2.02 -12.57 0.61
CA ALA A 382 1.10 -13.55 0.03
C ALA A 382 -0.19 -12.88 -0.48
N THR A 383 -0.78 -11.98 0.31
CA THR A 383 -1.97 -11.22 -0.06
C THR A 383 -1.70 -10.29 -1.24
N GLY A 384 -0.55 -9.61 -1.23
CA GLY A 384 -0.11 -8.74 -2.31
C GLY A 384 0.15 -9.49 -3.61
N ALA A 385 0.77 -10.67 -3.55
CA ALA A 385 0.99 -11.52 -4.72
C ALA A 385 -0.33 -11.98 -5.36
N ALA A 386 -1.29 -12.44 -4.55
CA ALA A 386 -2.64 -12.79 -5.05
C ALA A 386 -3.36 -11.58 -5.66
N ALA A 387 -3.23 -10.39 -5.04
CA ALA A 387 -3.80 -9.16 -5.59
C ALA A 387 -3.13 -8.73 -6.91
N VAL A 388 -1.83 -9.00 -7.09
CA VAL A 388 -1.12 -8.79 -8.37
C VAL A 388 -1.66 -9.71 -9.46
N GLU A 389 -1.90 -10.99 -9.15
CA GLU A 389 -2.51 -11.93 -10.10
C GLU A 389 -3.93 -11.49 -10.51
N ASP A 390 -4.76 -11.08 -9.55
CA ASP A 390 -6.09 -10.51 -9.80
C ASP A 390 -6.02 -9.28 -10.71
N LEU A 391 -5.10 -8.36 -10.40
CA LEU A 391 -4.88 -7.12 -11.14
C LEU A 391 -4.50 -7.39 -12.60
N ILE A 392 -3.57 -8.32 -12.84
CA ILE A 392 -3.14 -8.73 -14.17
C ILE A 392 -4.30 -9.37 -14.93
N ARG A 393 -5.03 -10.30 -14.29
CA ARG A 393 -6.17 -11.00 -14.89
C ARG A 393 -7.28 -10.05 -15.30
N ASP A 394 -7.74 -9.17 -14.38
CA ASP A 394 -8.78 -8.19 -14.69
C ASP A 394 -8.32 -7.20 -15.78
N SER A 395 -7.03 -6.81 -15.80
CA SER A 395 -6.50 -5.95 -16.87
C SER A 395 -6.54 -6.65 -18.23
N ASP A 396 -6.17 -7.92 -18.31
CA ASP A 396 -6.23 -8.70 -19.55
C ASP A 396 -7.66 -8.95 -20.02
N ASP A 397 -8.61 -9.17 -19.11
CA ASP A 397 -10.03 -9.26 -19.44
C ASP A 397 -10.58 -7.93 -19.97
N ALA A 398 -10.21 -6.81 -19.35
CA ALA A 398 -10.57 -5.48 -19.84
C ALA A 398 -10.01 -5.25 -21.25
N ARG A 399 -8.74 -5.60 -21.48
CA ARG A 399 -8.06 -5.47 -22.78
C ARG A 399 -8.73 -6.31 -23.86
N ARG A 400 -9.12 -7.56 -23.56
CA ARG A 400 -9.87 -8.41 -24.50
C ARG A 400 -11.18 -7.75 -24.97
N LEU A 401 -11.95 -7.18 -24.04
CA LEU A 401 -13.18 -6.45 -24.36
C LEU A 401 -12.91 -5.17 -25.17
N GLU A 402 -11.78 -4.50 -24.91
CA GLU A 402 -11.34 -3.32 -25.67
C GLU A 402 -10.92 -3.69 -27.09
N ASP A 403 -10.19 -4.78 -27.28
CA ASP A 403 -9.82 -5.29 -28.60
C ASP A 403 -11.06 -5.70 -29.41
N GLU A 404 -12.05 -6.32 -28.76
CA GLU A 404 -13.36 -6.56 -29.36
C GLU A 404 -14.05 -5.24 -29.74
N ALA A 405 -14.04 -4.23 -28.87
CA ALA A 405 -14.61 -2.91 -29.17
C ALA A 405 -13.95 -2.27 -30.40
N ILE A 406 -12.61 -2.27 -30.45
CA ILE A 406 -11.81 -1.77 -31.58
C ILE A 406 -12.18 -2.52 -32.87
N SER A 407 -12.29 -3.85 -32.81
CA SER A 407 -12.71 -4.67 -33.96
C SER A 407 -14.11 -4.28 -34.45
N ARG A 408 -15.07 -4.06 -33.54
CA ARG A 408 -16.42 -3.60 -33.91
C ARG A 408 -16.41 -2.21 -34.55
N PHE A 409 -15.62 -1.28 -34.02
CA PHE A 409 -15.49 0.05 -34.61
C PHE A 409 -14.82 0.03 -35.99
N SER A 410 -13.84 -0.84 -36.20
CA SER A 410 -13.22 -1.05 -37.52
C SER A 410 -14.24 -1.59 -38.52
N GLN A 411 -14.97 -2.65 -38.16
CA GLN A 411 -16.05 -3.20 -38.99
C GLN A 411 -17.16 -2.16 -39.27
N ALA A 412 -17.47 -1.30 -38.29
CA ALA A 412 -18.41 -0.20 -38.48
C ALA A 412 -17.90 0.78 -39.55
N ALA A 413 -16.63 1.18 -39.48
CA ALA A 413 -16.01 2.07 -40.46
C ALA A 413 -16.05 1.48 -41.89
N ASP A 414 -15.83 0.17 -42.02
CA ASP A 414 -15.93 -0.52 -43.32
C ASP A 414 -17.38 -0.57 -43.83
N ALA A 415 -18.34 -0.83 -42.95
CA ALA A 415 -19.76 -0.80 -43.31
C ALA A 415 -20.21 0.61 -43.75
N TRP A 416 -19.76 1.65 -43.04
CA TRP A 416 -20.00 3.04 -43.43
C TRP A 416 -19.38 3.38 -44.79
N ARG A 417 -18.17 2.89 -45.07
CA ARG A 417 -17.53 3.04 -46.39
C ARG A 417 -18.32 2.31 -47.49
N ALA A 418 -18.80 1.10 -47.23
CA ALA A 418 -19.63 0.37 -48.19
C ALA A 418 -20.94 1.11 -48.49
N ALA A 419 -21.56 1.70 -47.45
CA ALA A 419 -22.74 2.55 -47.61
C ALA A 419 -22.43 3.81 -48.44
N GLU A 420 -21.29 4.45 -48.18
CA GLU A 420 -20.82 5.65 -48.92
C GLU A 420 -20.67 5.32 -50.41
N VAL A 421 -19.93 4.26 -50.74
CA VAL A 421 -19.71 3.83 -52.13
C VAL A 421 -21.04 3.48 -52.81
N ALA A 422 -21.95 2.80 -52.12
CA ALA A 422 -23.27 2.47 -52.64
C ALA A 422 -24.11 3.72 -52.91
N ALA A 423 -24.11 4.68 -51.99
CA ALA A 423 -24.82 5.95 -52.14
C ALA A 423 -24.25 6.78 -53.30
N ASP A 424 -22.93 6.94 -53.38
CA ASP A 424 -22.27 7.70 -54.45
C ASP A 424 -22.53 7.08 -55.83
N ASN A 425 -22.54 5.74 -55.94
CA ASN A 425 -22.90 5.04 -57.18
C ASN A 425 -24.38 5.22 -57.54
N ALA A 426 -25.28 5.23 -56.56
CA ALA A 426 -26.70 5.51 -56.80
C ALA A 426 -26.90 6.95 -57.30
N VAL A 427 -26.25 7.93 -56.68
CA VAL A 427 -26.29 9.35 -57.11
C VAL A 427 -25.73 9.50 -58.53
N ARG A 428 -24.59 8.86 -58.84
CA ARG A 428 -24.01 8.89 -60.20
C ARG A 428 -24.96 8.28 -61.23
N SER A 429 -25.55 7.12 -60.93
CA SER A 429 -26.48 6.43 -61.83
C SER A 429 -27.76 7.24 -62.05
N ALA A 430 -28.29 7.88 -61.00
CA ALA A 430 -29.42 8.79 -61.10
C ALA A 430 -29.09 10.02 -61.95
N ALA A 431 -27.91 10.62 -61.77
CA ALA A 431 -27.47 11.76 -62.57
C ALA A 431 -27.29 11.40 -64.06
N GLU A 432 -26.77 10.20 -64.36
CA GLU A 432 -26.69 9.68 -65.73
C GLU A 432 -28.07 9.43 -66.33
N ALA A 433 -29.00 8.83 -65.58
CA ALA A 433 -30.38 8.62 -66.02
C ALA A 433 -31.12 9.94 -66.29
N ALA A 434 -30.99 10.94 -65.39
CA ALA A 434 -31.57 12.26 -65.57
C ALA A 434 -31.07 12.94 -66.85
N ARG A 435 -29.76 12.83 -67.15
CA ARG A 435 -29.17 13.36 -68.39
C ARG A 435 -29.75 12.73 -69.66
N LEU A 436 -30.17 11.46 -69.59
CA LEU A 436 -30.74 10.74 -70.73
C LEU A 436 -32.23 11.06 -70.96
N VAL A 437 -32.98 11.48 -69.94
CA VAL A 437 -34.44 11.66 -70.01
C VAL A 437 -34.86 13.04 -70.53
N SER A 438 -34.13 14.14 -70.25
CA SER A 438 -34.23 15.41 -71.00
C SER A 438 -33.17 16.43 -70.55
N PRO A 439 -32.35 17.01 -71.45
CA PRO A 439 -31.39 18.06 -71.10
C PRO A 439 -32.01 19.46 -70.89
N THR A 440 -33.33 19.63 -71.10
CA THR A 440 -33.97 20.97 -71.13
C THR A 440 -35.17 21.16 -70.19
N ALA A 441 -35.58 20.12 -69.45
CA ALA A 441 -36.60 20.27 -68.42
C ALA A 441 -35.94 20.53 -67.06
N GLU A 442 -36.41 21.54 -66.31
CA GLU A 442 -36.24 21.60 -64.85
C GLU A 442 -36.97 20.40 -64.25
N ASP A 443 -36.33 19.24 -64.34
CA ASP A 443 -36.95 17.97 -64.01
C ASP A 443 -36.87 17.76 -62.50
N VAL A 444 -38.00 17.85 -61.81
CA VAL A 444 -38.17 17.53 -60.37
C VAL A 444 -38.24 16.02 -60.15
N SER A 445 -37.74 15.21 -61.10
CA SER A 445 -37.77 13.75 -61.02
C SER A 445 -36.99 13.25 -59.80
N ALA A 446 -37.31 12.03 -59.36
CA ALA A 446 -36.60 11.37 -58.26
C ALA A 446 -35.06 11.36 -58.45
N ALA A 447 -34.59 11.41 -59.71
CA ALA A 447 -33.19 11.51 -60.05
C ALA A 447 -32.56 12.89 -59.77
N SER A 448 -33.30 13.99 -59.89
CA SER A 448 -32.85 15.32 -59.45
C SER A 448 -32.81 15.43 -57.92
N ILE A 449 -33.79 14.86 -57.22
CA ILE A 449 -33.79 14.82 -55.75
C ILE A 449 -32.58 14.01 -55.22
N LEU A 450 -32.29 12.86 -55.85
CA LEU A 450 -31.09 12.06 -55.54
C LEU A 450 -29.78 12.78 -55.84
N LYS A 451 -29.75 13.67 -56.84
CA LYS A 451 -28.57 14.51 -57.14
C LYS A 451 -28.32 15.54 -56.02
N ASP A 452 -29.38 16.08 -55.44
CA ASP A 452 -29.30 17.00 -54.31
C ASP A 452 -28.93 16.28 -52.99
N ASP A 453 -29.13 14.96 -52.93
CA ASP A 453 -28.72 14.08 -51.82
C ASP A 453 -27.21 13.78 -51.72
N SER A 454 -26.36 14.53 -52.44
CA SER A 454 -24.89 14.45 -52.33
C SER A 454 -24.34 14.61 -50.91
N TRP A 455 -25.13 15.16 -49.98
CA TRP A 455 -24.81 15.26 -48.56
C TRP A 455 -24.78 13.90 -47.84
N ILE A 456 -25.48 12.87 -48.35
CA ILE A 456 -25.56 11.54 -47.72
C ILE A 456 -24.18 10.88 -47.69
N GLY A 457 -23.45 10.88 -48.81
CA GLY A 457 -22.10 10.31 -48.88
C GLY A 457 -21.17 10.97 -47.86
N ALA A 458 -21.24 12.30 -47.76
CA ALA A 458 -20.42 13.04 -46.80
C ALA A 458 -20.85 12.80 -45.33
N HIS A 459 -22.13 12.62 -45.04
CA HIS A 459 -22.61 12.19 -43.73
C HIS A 459 -22.09 10.77 -43.37
N LEU A 460 -22.12 9.82 -44.30
CA LEU A 460 -21.60 8.46 -44.09
C LEU A 460 -20.10 8.44 -43.82
N SER A 461 -19.32 9.25 -44.54
CA SER A 461 -17.90 9.44 -44.24
C SER A 461 -17.66 10.11 -42.88
N THR A 462 -18.57 10.98 -42.41
CA THR A 462 -18.52 11.55 -41.06
C THR A 462 -18.70 10.45 -40.00
N GLU A 463 -19.67 9.56 -40.18
CA GLU A 463 -19.89 8.41 -39.30
C GLU A 463 -18.70 7.43 -39.32
N ARG A 464 -18.11 7.19 -40.50
CA ARG A 464 -16.87 6.41 -40.65
C ARG A 464 -15.73 7.00 -39.82
N ALA A 465 -15.53 8.31 -39.90
CA ALA A 465 -14.54 9.00 -39.08
C ALA A 465 -14.84 8.87 -37.59
N GLY A 466 -16.10 9.04 -37.19
CA GLY A 466 -16.54 8.86 -35.80
C GLY A 466 -16.20 7.48 -35.25
N ALA A 467 -16.44 6.41 -36.02
CA ALA A 467 -16.07 5.05 -35.63
C ALA A 467 -14.55 4.89 -35.45
N LYS A 468 -13.74 5.44 -36.36
CA LYS A 468 -12.27 5.43 -36.21
C LYS A 468 -11.79 6.23 -35.00
N THR A 469 -12.40 7.39 -34.73
CA THR A 469 -12.11 8.18 -33.52
C THR A 469 -12.47 7.41 -32.25
N ALA A 470 -13.58 6.66 -32.25
CA ALA A 470 -13.95 5.82 -31.12
C ALA A 470 -12.93 4.69 -30.88
N ALA A 471 -12.43 4.03 -31.94
CA ALA A 471 -11.36 3.05 -31.82
C ALA A 471 -10.07 3.66 -31.24
N ALA A 472 -9.66 4.82 -31.75
CA ALA A 472 -8.49 5.55 -31.24
C ALA A 472 -8.65 5.93 -29.75
N TRP A 473 -9.87 6.27 -29.32
CA TRP A 473 -10.16 6.53 -27.90
C TRP A 473 -10.03 5.27 -27.03
N VAL A 474 -10.46 4.11 -27.52
CA VAL A 474 -10.28 2.83 -26.78
C VAL A 474 -8.79 2.50 -26.63
N HIS A 475 -7.98 2.67 -27.69
CA HIS A 475 -6.52 2.54 -27.59
C HIS A 475 -5.90 3.52 -26.59
N PHE A 476 -6.44 4.74 -26.47
CA PHE A 476 -5.97 5.68 -25.46
C PHE A 476 -6.24 5.19 -24.04
N GLN A 477 -7.42 4.58 -23.82
CA GLN A 477 -7.73 3.96 -22.54
C GLN A 477 -6.78 2.78 -22.25
N GLN A 478 -6.55 1.89 -23.22
CA GLN A 478 -5.56 0.81 -23.11
C GLN A 478 -4.19 1.36 -22.68
N TYR A 479 -3.68 2.36 -23.40
CA TYR A 479 -2.40 2.99 -23.08
C TYR A 479 -2.32 3.51 -21.64
N GLN A 480 -3.34 4.23 -21.17
CA GLN A 480 -3.37 4.76 -19.81
C GLN A 480 -3.39 3.66 -18.75
N ASN A 481 -4.20 2.62 -18.97
CA ASN A 481 -4.32 1.52 -18.01
C ASN A 481 -3.03 0.72 -17.92
N GLU A 482 -2.46 0.33 -19.05
CA GLU A 482 -1.23 -0.47 -19.11
C GLU A 482 -0.02 0.32 -18.56
N THR A 483 0.02 1.64 -18.76
CA THR A 483 1.02 2.52 -18.13
C THR A 483 0.88 2.54 -16.60
N GLY A 484 -0.33 2.81 -16.10
CA GLY A 484 -0.59 2.85 -14.66
C GLY A 484 -0.39 1.49 -13.98
N LEU A 485 -0.67 0.40 -14.69
CA LEU A 485 -0.42 -0.96 -14.25
C LEU A 485 1.09 -1.26 -14.18
N ALA A 486 1.85 -0.91 -15.22
CA ALA A 486 3.30 -1.07 -15.21
C ALA A 486 3.96 -0.31 -14.05
N GLU A 487 3.51 0.91 -13.74
CA GLU A 487 3.97 1.69 -12.59
C GLU A 487 3.63 1.02 -11.25
N ALA A 488 2.39 0.55 -11.09
CA ALA A 488 1.96 -0.15 -9.88
C ALA A 488 2.76 -1.44 -9.64
N LEU A 489 2.96 -2.24 -10.68
CA LEU A 489 3.75 -3.47 -10.62
C LEU A 489 5.23 -3.20 -10.32
N ALA A 490 5.81 -2.18 -10.94
CA ALA A 490 7.21 -1.80 -10.67
C ALA A 490 7.40 -1.35 -9.21
N SER A 491 6.45 -0.58 -8.65
CA SER A 491 6.49 -0.20 -7.24
C SER A 491 6.30 -1.39 -6.29
N ALA A 492 5.50 -2.37 -6.69
CA ALA A 492 5.19 -3.54 -5.88
C ALA A 492 6.32 -4.59 -5.93
N ALA A 493 7.09 -4.66 -7.02
CA ALA A 493 8.06 -5.72 -7.26
C ALA A 493 9.06 -5.92 -6.10
N ASN A 494 9.71 -4.84 -5.67
CA ASN A 494 10.67 -4.89 -4.57
C ASN A 494 10.04 -5.32 -3.23
N ALA A 495 8.86 -4.78 -2.90
CA ALA A 495 8.22 -5.04 -1.62
C ALA A 495 7.66 -6.47 -1.54
N LEU A 496 7.09 -6.95 -2.64
CA LEU A 496 6.49 -8.28 -2.74
C LEU A 496 7.48 -9.38 -3.13
N GLY A 497 8.73 -9.03 -3.44
CA GLY A 497 9.74 -9.99 -3.90
C GLY A 497 9.44 -10.56 -5.29
N LEU A 498 8.75 -9.80 -6.14
CA LEU A 498 8.53 -10.16 -7.54
C LEU A 498 9.76 -9.76 -8.37
N GLY A 499 9.97 -10.42 -9.50
CA GLY A 499 11.04 -10.05 -10.43
C GLY A 499 10.88 -8.63 -10.98
N ASP A 500 11.99 -7.92 -11.19
CA ASP A 500 12.01 -6.56 -11.75
C ASP A 500 11.37 -6.46 -13.15
N ASP A 501 11.23 -7.61 -13.82
CA ASP A 501 10.67 -7.75 -15.16
C ASP A 501 9.13 -7.84 -15.18
N VAL A 502 8.46 -7.98 -14.03
CA VAL A 502 6.98 -8.12 -13.96
C VAL A 502 6.23 -6.93 -14.59
N ALA A 503 6.84 -5.74 -14.58
CA ALA A 503 6.28 -4.53 -15.18
C ALA A 503 6.54 -4.42 -16.69
N GLN A 504 7.55 -5.10 -17.23
CA GLN A 504 8.01 -4.89 -18.60
C GLN A 504 6.96 -5.28 -19.67
N PRO A 505 6.27 -6.44 -19.57
CA PRO A 505 5.21 -6.79 -20.53
C PRO A 505 4.12 -5.72 -20.62
N ARG A 506 3.80 -5.06 -19.51
CA ARG A 506 2.77 -4.00 -19.46
C ARG A 506 3.25 -2.70 -20.10
N ARG A 507 4.55 -2.36 -19.98
CA ARG A 507 5.15 -1.24 -20.73
C ARG A 507 5.10 -1.48 -22.23
N ASP A 508 5.40 -2.70 -22.67
CA ASP A 508 5.37 -3.06 -24.09
C ASP A 508 3.95 -2.98 -24.65
N LEU A 509 2.95 -3.46 -23.90
CA LEU A 509 1.54 -3.32 -24.26
C LEU A 509 1.07 -1.86 -24.29
N ALA A 510 1.51 -1.03 -23.33
CA ALA A 510 1.22 0.39 -23.33
C ALA A 510 1.76 1.08 -24.60
N GLU A 511 3.01 0.80 -24.98
CA GLU A 511 3.62 1.37 -26.19
C GLU A 511 2.96 0.89 -27.48
N ALA A 512 2.57 -0.39 -27.54
CA ALA A 512 1.80 -0.94 -28.65
C ALA A 512 0.44 -0.24 -28.79
N ALA A 513 -0.28 -0.06 -27.68
CA ALA A 513 -1.56 0.66 -27.65
C ALA A 513 -1.41 2.13 -28.04
N ARG A 514 -0.34 2.80 -27.59
CA ARG A 514 0.00 4.18 -27.99
C ARG A 514 0.17 4.28 -29.50
N THR A 515 0.99 3.40 -30.08
CA THR A 515 1.27 3.37 -31.52
C THR A 515 0.00 3.11 -32.33
N ALA A 516 -0.78 2.10 -31.96
CA ALA A 516 -2.04 1.77 -32.65
C ALA A 516 -3.08 2.91 -32.53
N GLY A 517 -3.15 3.55 -31.37
CA GLY A 517 -4.02 4.69 -31.11
C GLY A 517 -3.69 5.92 -31.97
N VAL A 518 -2.41 6.25 -32.13
CA VAL A 518 -1.96 7.32 -33.05
C VAL A 518 -2.35 7.00 -34.49
N GLN A 519 -2.10 5.77 -34.96
CA GLN A 519 -2.48 5.36 -36.32
C GLN A 519 -3.99 5.41 -36.56
N ALA A 520 -4.79 5.02 -35.56
CA ALA A 520 -6.24 5.12 -35.62
C ALA A 520 -6.71 6.59 -35.64
N ALA A 521 -6.07 7.48 -34.89
CA ALA A 521 -6.34 8.92 -34.90
C ALA A 521 -5.99 9.54 -36.27
N ASP A 522 -4.83 9.24 -36.85
CA ASP A 522 -4.44 9.67 -38.19
C ASP A 522 -5.44 9.20 -39.25
N SER A 523 -5.84 7.93 -39.17
CA SER A 523 -6.85 7.33 -40.06
C SER A 523 -8.23 8.01 -39.94
N ALA A 524 -8.57 8.54 -38.76
CA ALA A 524 -9.79 9.32 -38.53
C ALA A 524 -9.65 10.73 -39.10
N ILE A 525 -8.53 11.41 -38.85
CA ILE A 525 -8.20 12.74 -39.39
C ILE A 525 -8.30 12.72 -40.92
N GLU A 526 -7.69 11.74 -41.58
CA GLU A 526 -7.75 11.57 -43.04
C GLU A 526 -9.20 11.38 -43.52
N ALA A 527 -9.99 10.57 -42.82
CA ALA A 527 -11.40 10.37 -43.15
C ALA A 527 -12.19 11.68 -43.03
N ILE A 528 -11.92 12.51 -42.02
CA ILE A 528 -12.61 13.79 -41.81
C ILE A 528 -12.19 14.83 -42.85
N GLN A 529 -10.90 14.90 -43.21
CA GLN A 529 -10.40 15.85 -44.21
C GLN A 529 -11.04 15.62 -45.59
N ASN A 530 -11.22 14.36 -45.98
CA ASN A 530 -11.94 13.99 -47.20
C ASN A 530 -13.41 14.49 -47.21
N VAL A 531 -14.03 14.61 -46.03
CA VAL A 531 -15.40 15.13 -45.85
C VAL A 531 -15.46 16.63 -45.78
N HIS A 532 -14.47 17.27 -45.15
CA HIS A 532 -14.47 18.70 -44.92
C HIS A 532 -14.55 19.50 -46.22
N GLY A 533 -13.95 19.00 -47.31
CA GLY A 533 -14.09 19.59 -48.64
C GLY A 533 -15.50 19.53 -49.23
N LYS A 534 -16.34 18.58 -48.80
CA LYS A 534 -17.72 18.38 -49.28
C LYS A 534 -18.77 19.08 -48.39
N LEU A 535 -18.56 19.14 -47.08
CA LEU A 535 -19.51 19.72 -46.10
C LEU A 535 -19.09 21.09 -45.58
N GLY A 536 -18.29 21.83 -46.36
CA GLY A 536 -17.70 23.11 -45.96
C GLY A 536 -18.66 24.00 -45.18
N LYS A 537 -18.31 24.30 -43.93
CA LYS A 537 -19.07 25.04 -42.88
C LYS A 537 -19.90 24.21 -41.88
N ASN A 538 -19.95 22.88 -41.96
CA ASN A 538 -20.57 22.10 -40.89
C ASN A 538 -19.68 22.06 -39.63
N TRP A 539 -20.11 22.77 -38.60
CA TRP A 539 -19.37 22.95 -37.35
C TRP A 539 -19.12 21.62 -36.60
N THR A 540 -20.00 20.62 -36.75
CA THR A 540 -19.81 19.31 -36.09
C THR A 540 -18.64 18.53 -36.70
N VAL A 541 -18.41 18.67 -38.02
CA VAL A 541 -17.25 18.06 -38.70
C VAL A 541 -15.95 18.69 -38.22
N VAL A 542 -15.93 20.02 -38.02
CA VAL A 542 -14.78 20.72 -37.44
C VAL A 542 -14.54 20.28 -35.99
N ALA A 543 -15.60 20.10 -35.20
CA ALA A 543 -15.50 19.61 -33.83
C ALA A 543 -14.97 18.17 -33.76
N GLN A 544 -15.40 17.28 -34.67
CA GLN A 544 -14.88 15.92 -34.77
C GLN A 544 -13.41 15.91 -35.21
N TYR A 545 -13.03 16.77 -36.17
CA TYR A 545 -11.63 16.95 -36.55
C TYR A 545 -10.77 17.33 -35.34
N ALA A 546 -11.20 18.35 -34.58
CA ALA A 546 -10.53 18.75 -33.36
C ALA A 546 -10.44 17.61 -32.33
N GLY A 547 -11.48 16.77 -32.22
CA GLY A 547 -11.48 15.57 -31.38
C GLY A 547 -10.48 14.51 -31.80
N ALA A 548 -10.33 14.24 -33.10
CA ALA A 548 -9.35 13.29 -33.61
C ALA A 548 -7.92 13.81 -33.45
N VAL A 549 -7.68 15.11 -33.68
CA VAL A 549 -6.36 15.73 -33.44
C VAL A 549 -6.04 15.79 -31.93
N TYR A 550 -7.03 16.01 -31.07
CA TYR A 550 -6.86 15.97 -29.61
C TYR A 550 -6.33 14.61 -29.14
N LEU A 551 -6.77 13.51 -29.76
CA LEU A 551 -6.25 12.18 -29.43
C LEU A 551 -4.73 12.09 -29.64
N LYS A 552 -4.19 12.68 -30.71
CA LYS A 552 -2.73 12.72 -30.93
C LYS A 552 -2.00 13.45 -29.80
N VAL A 553 -2.56 14.56 -29.31
CA VAL A 553 -2.00 15.33 -28.20
C VAL A 553 -1.93 14.51 -26.92
N VAL A 554 -2.99 13.77 -26.58
CA VAL A 554 -3.00 12.95 -25.35
C VAL A 554 -2.14 11.69 -25.46
N PHE A 555 -1.81 11.23 -26.67
CA PHE A 555 -0.77 10.22 -26.92
C PHE A 555 0.67 10.79 -26.88
N GLY A 556 0.84 12.08 -26.58
CA GLY A 556 2.13 12.73 -26.39
C GLY A 556 2.58 13.64 -27.54
N GLU A 557 1.83 13.74 -28.65
CA GLU A 557 2.18 14.59 -29.79
C GLU A 557 1.77 16.06 -29.56
N ARG A 558 2.41 16.70 -28.58
CA ARG A 558 2.09 18.05 -28.12
C ARG A 558 2.18 19.14 -29.19
N GLN A 559 2.90 18.91 -30.29
CA GLN A 559 2.98 19.86 -31.40
C GLN A 559 1.61 20.20 -32.01
N TYR A 560 0.62 19.32 -31.87
CA TYR A 560 -0.75 19.55 -32.36
C TYR A 560 -1.65 20.34 -31.41
N LEU A 561 -1.20 20.66 -30.20
CA LEU A 561 -2.02 21.31 -29.16
C LEU A 561 -2.62 22.64 -29.63
N LYS A 562 -1.83 23.45 -30.33
CA LYS A 562 -2.28 24.74 -30.89
C LYS A 562 -3.41 24.54 -31.92
N ASP A 563 -3.28 23.53 -32.77
CA ASP A 563 -4.27 23.22 -33.80
C ASP A 563 -5.58 22.71 -33.19
N VAL A 564 -5.51 21.90 -32.14
CA VAL A 564 -6.70 21.43 -31.40
C VAL A 564 -7.48 22.60 -30.82
N VAL A 565 -6.80 23.52 -30.13
CA VAL A 565 -7.43 24.71 -29.54
C VAL A 565 -8.08 25.58 -30.61
N ALA A 566 -7.36 25.85 -31.71
CA ALA A 566 -7.88 26.64 -32.82
C ALA A 566 -9.12 25.99 -33.44
N ASN A 567 -9.11 24.68 -33.69
CA ASN A 567 -10.22 23.97 -34.30
C ASN A 567 -11.44 23.86 -33.37
N TYR A 568 -11.25 23.62 -32.06
CA TYR A 568 -12.38 23.66 -31.12
C TYR A 568 -12.99 25.05 -31.00
N ARG A 569 -12.17 26.12 -30.92
CA ARG A 569 -12.67 27.51 -30.93
C ARG A 569 -13.46 27.81 -32.20
N ASN A 570 -12.94 27.42 -33.37
CA ASN A 570 -13.63 27.58 -34.65
C ASN A 570 -14.95 26.80 -34.70
N ALA A 571 -14.99 25.58 -34.15
CA ALA A 571 -16.20 24.76 -34.13
C ALA A 571 -17.32 25.35 -33.25
N ILE A 572 -16.96 25.96 -32.11
CA ILE A 572 -17.94 26.53 -31.18
C ILE A 572 -18.25 28.01 -31.42
N ALA A 573 -17.50 28.69 -32.29
CA ALA A 573 -17.66 30.11 -32.56
C ALA A 573 -19.10 30.46 -32.96
N GLY A 574 -19.71 31.40 -32.24
CA GLY A 574 -21.11 31.83 -32.42
C GLY A 574 -22.15 30.79 -31.96
N ARG A 575 -21.71 29.71 -31.30
CA ARG A 575 -22.52 28.60 -30.77
C ARG A 575 -22.16 28.28 -29.33
N GLU A 576 -21.41 29.17 -28.68
CA GLU A 576 -21.33 29.23 -27.24
C GLU A 576 -22.78 29.29 -26.69
N THR A 577 -23.15 29.01 -25.46
CA THR A 577 -24.59 28.99 -25.03
C THR A 577 -25.47 27.88 -25.62
N THR A 578 -25.21 27.33 -26.82
CA THR A 578 -26.02 26.21 -27.32
C THR A 578 -25.74 24.93 -26.52
N PRO A 579 -26.76 24.14 -26.13
CA PRO A 579 -26.57 22.88 -25.42
C PRO A 579 -25.66 21.91 -26.19
N ALA A 580 -25.77 21.88 -27.52
CA ALA A 580 -24.97 21.03 -28.40
C ALA A 580 -23.46 21.37 -28.37
N ALA A 581 -23.07 22.60 -27.99
CA ALA A 581 -21.67 22.99 -27.87
C ALA A 581 -21.07 22.72 -26.48
N ALA A 582 -21.88 22.34 -25.48
CA ALA A 582 -21.44 22.21 -24.09
C ALA A 582 -20.26 21.22 -23.93
N THR A 583 -20.37 20.03 -24.53
CA THR A 583 -19.31 19.00 -24.47
C THR A 583 -18.01 19.46 -25.12
N PHE A 584 -18.09 20.23 -26.21
CA PHE A 584 -16.90 20.74 -26.90
C PHE A 584 -16.24 21.89 -26.14
N LYS A 585 -17.02 22.73 -25.46
CA LYS A 585 -16.50 23.75 -24.53
C LYS A 585 -15.74 23.13 -23.38
N GLU A 586 -16.29 22.08 -22.77
CA GLU A 586 -15.63 21.40 -21.65
C GLU A 586 -14.29 20.79 -22.10
N ARG A 587 -14.27 20.17 -23.29
CA ARG A 587 -13.03 19.66 -23.90
C ARG A 587 -12.04 20.77 -24.20
N LEU A 588 -12.48 21.88 -24.81
CA LEU A 588 -11.62 23.04 -25.07
C LEU A 588 -10.99 23.55 -23.77
N ALA A 589 -11.77 23.74 -22.71
CA ALA A 589 -11.26 24.19 -21.41
C ALA A 589 -10.23 23.22 -20.81
N LYS A 590 -10.40 21.90 -21.00
CA LYS A 590 -9.40 20.89 -20.60
C LYS A 590 -8.11 21.04 -21.42
N VAL A 591 -8.22 21.20 -22.73
CA VAL A 591 -7.07 21.34 -23.64
C VAL A 591 -6.32 22.65 -23.39
N GLU A 592 -7.02 23.75 -23.12
CA GLU A 592 -6.41 25.04 -22.83
C GLU A 592 -5.59 25.01 -21.53
N LYS A 593 -5.96 24.17 -20.56
CA LYS A 593 -5.15 23.94 -19.34
C LYS A 593 -3.87 23.13 -19.59
N MET A 594 -3.73 22.51 -20.76
CA MET A 594 -2.52 21.77 -21.15
C MET A 594 -1.47 22.67 -21.83
N GLN A 595 -1.85 23.90 -22.22
CA GLN A 595 -0.93 24.93 -22.70
C GLN A 595 -0.18 25.55 -21.53
#